data_AF-A0A315WRF2-F1
#
_entry.id   AF-A0A315WRF2-F1
#
_cell.length_a   1.000
_cell.length_b   1.000
_cell.length_c   1.000
_cell.angle_alpha   90.00
_cell.angle_beta   90.00
_cell.angle_gamma   90.00
#
_symmetry.space_group_name_H-M   'P 1'
#
loop_
_entity.id
_entity.type
_entity.pdbx_description
1 polymer ?
#
loop_
_entity_poly.entity_id
_entity_poly.type
_entity_poly.pdbx_seq_one_letter_code
_entity_poly.pdbx_strand_id
1 'polypeptide(L)'
;MGKSSFWRLGALLLAVGLLSGCGPSYTYRYSPPPSAHGLNCISSCSQQRSHCGQLVRMQESSERAIYQANLNTYQLCQAGKSSKEARRSCYYPSYPYSRGSTFSCERDYDQCYQGCGGTIQKILNKD
;
A
#
# COMPACT_ATOMS: atom_id res chain seq x y z
N MET A 1 -32.80 -20.08 38.94
CA MET A 1 -31.88 -20.67 37.92
C MET A 1 -32.10 -19.94 36.59
N GLY A 2 -31.07 -19.60 35.80
CA GLY A 2 -31.31 -19.22 34.38
C GLY A 2 -30.47 -18.11 33.73
N LYS A 3 -29.58 -17.39 34.43
CA LYS A 3 -28.83 -16.27 33.80
C LYS A 3 -27.51 -16.67 33.12
N SER A 4 -26.90 -17.79 33.51
CA SER A 4 -25.58 -18.22 33.01
C SER A 4 -25.61 -18.90 31.63
N SER A 5 -26.72 -19.55 31.25
CA SER A 5 -26.84 -20.22 29.95
C SER A 5 -27.04 -19.26 28.78
N PHE A 6 -27.72 -18.12 28.99
CA PHE A 6 -27.96 -17.13 27.93
C PHE A 6 -26.68 -16.40 27.50
N TRP A 7 -25.75 -16.15 28.43
CA TRP A 7 -24.46 -15.53 28.10
C TRP A 7 -23.56 -16.46 27.27
N ARG A 8 -23.55 -17.76 27.59
CA ARG A 8 -22.77 -18.75 26.82
C ARG A 8 -23.28 -18.90 25.38
N LEU A 9 -24.60 -18.85 25.16
CA LEU A 9 -25.19 -18.89 23.82
C LEU A 9 -24.92 -17.60 23.03
N GLY A 10 -24.98 -16.44 23.69
CA GLY A 10 -24.65 -15.15 23.06
C GLY A 10 -23.19 -15.08 22.60
N ALA A 11 -22.25 -15.57 23.40
CA ALA A 11 -20.83 -15.60 23.04
C ALA A 11 -20.54 -16.55 21.86
N LEU A 12 -21.25 -17.68 21.79
CA LEU A 12 -21.09 -18.68 20.72
C LEU A 12 -21.64 -18.17 19.38
N LEU A 13 -22.77 -17.46 19.39
CA LEU A 13 -23.32 -16.81 18.19
C LEU A 13 -22.45 -15.66 17.69
N LEU A 14 -21.83 -14.90 18.60
CA LEU A 14 -20.90 -13.82 18.24
C LEU A 14 -19.62 -14.38 17.60
N ALA A 15 -19.11 -15.50 18.13
CA ALA A 15 -17.94 -16.19 17.58
C ALA A 15 -18.18 -16.76 16.17
N VAL A 16 -19.39 -17.28 15.89
CA VAL A 16 -19.75 -17.77 14.55
C VAL A 16 -19.87 -16.63 13.53
N GLY A 17 -20.38 -15.46 13.94
CA GLY A 17 -20.47 -14.27 13.07
C GLY A 17 -19.11 -13.66 12.70
N LEU A 18 -18.09 -13.83 13.55
CA LEU A 18 -16.72 -13.39 13.28
C LEU A 18 -15.99 -14.26 12.23
N LEU A 19 -16.44 -15.50 12.01
CA LEU A 19 -15.84 -16.44 11.05
C LEU A 19 -16.40 -16.28 9.62
N SER A 20 -17.55 -15.62 9.43
CA SER A 20 -18.13 -15.35 8.09
C SER A 20 -17.55 -14.11 7.39
N GLY A 21 -16.35 -13.67 7.78
CA GLY A 21 -15.70 -12.46 7.30
C GLY A 21 -14.79 -12.61 6.07
N CYS A 22 -14.72 -13.78 5.43
CA CYS A 22 -13.99 -13.93 4.16
C CYS A 22 -14.84 -13.39 3.01
N GLY A 23 -14.59 -12.12 2.65
CA GLY A 23 -15.10 -11.56 1.40
C GLY A 23 -14.43 -12.20 0.18
N PRO A 24 -15.00 -12.03 -1.02
CA PRO A 24 -14.43 -12.60 -2.24
C PRO A 24 -13.00 -12.08 -2.45
N SER A 25 -12.02 -12.99 -2.41
CA SER A 25 -10.65 -12.63 -2.76
C SER A 25 -10.49 -12.69 -4.27
N TYR A 26 -9.80 -11.71 -4.87
CA TYR A 26 -9.53 -11.70 -6.30
C TYR A 26 -8.07 -12.01 -6.54
N THR A 27 -7.79 -13.04 -7.35
CA THR A 27 -6.43 -13.37 -7.77
C THR A 27 -6.24 -12.99 -9.23
N TYR A 28 -5.14 -12.31 -9.52
CA TYR A 28 -4.76 -11.98 -10.90
C TYR A 28 -3.86 -13.08 -11.46
N ARG A 29 -4.26 -13.66 -12.59
CA ARG A 29 -3.43 -14.61 -13.35
C ARG A 29 -2.91 -13.93 -14.61
N TYR A 30 -1.60 -13.97 -14.79
CA TYR A 30 -0.89 -13.47 -15.95
C TYR A 30 -0.56 -14.63 -16.87
N SER A 31 -1.13 -14.62 -18.09
CA SER A 31 -0.85 -15.63 -19.10
C SER A 31 0.01 -15.01 -20.22
N PRO A 32 1.24 -15.51 -20.45
CA PRO A 32 2.12 -14.95 -21.46
C PRO A 32 1.61 -15.27 -22.88
N PRO A 33 1.93 -14.43 -23.87
CA PRO A 33 1.65 -14.70 -25.28
C PRO A 33 2.56 -15.84 -25.80
N PRO A 34 2.10 -16.62 -26.79
CA PRO A 34 2.90 -17.72 -27.37
C PRO A 34 4.03 -17.23 -28.30
N SER A 35 4.10 -15.93 -28.60
CA SER A 35 5.09 -15.37 -29.53
C SER A 35 6.41 -15.05 -28.81
N ALA A 36 7.53 -15.40 -29.45
CA ALA A 36 8.87 -15.02 -28.95
C ALA A 36 9.03 -13.49 -28.83
N HIS A 37 8.43 -12.73 -29.76
CA HIS A 37 8.38 -11.27 -29.67
C HIS A 37 7.61 -10.78 -28.43
N GLY A 38 6.48 -11.42 -28.09
CA GLY A 38 5.69 -11.05 -26.91
C GLY A 38 6.41 -11.34 -25.59
N LEU A 39 7.16 -12.44 -25.51
CA LEU A 39 8.00 -12.75 -24.35
C LEU A 39 9.11 -11.72 -24.15
N ASN A 40 9.80 -11.33 -25.22
CA ASN A 40 10.82 -10.28 -25.15
C ASN A 40 10.22 -8.92 -24.76
N CYS A 41 9.02 -8.59 -25.27
CA CYS A 41 8.29 -7.39 -24.91
C CYS A 41 7.96 -7.35 -23.40
N ILE A 42 7.48 -8.45 -22.83
CA ILE A 42 7.20 -8.56 -21.39
C ILE A 42 8.46 -8.40 -20.54
N SER A 43 9.61 -8.88 -21.03
CA SER A 43 10.90 -8.65 -20.35
C SER A 43 11.24 -7.17 -20.26
N SER A 44 10.97 -6.38 -21.30
CA SER A 44 11.14 -4.93 -21.25
C SER A 44 10.16 -4.29 -20.25
N CYS A 45 8.90 -4.76 -20.20
CA CYS A 45 7.91 -4.30 -19.22
C CYS A 45 8.37 -4.56 -17.78
N SER A 46 8.96 -5.73 -17.49
CA SER A 46 9.43 -6.08 -16.15
C SER A 46 10.61 -5.21 -15.71
N GLN A 47 11.51 -4.87 -16.65
CA GLN A 47 12.60 -3.94 -16.41
C GLN A 47 12.07 -2.53 -16.11
N GLN A 48 11.09 -2.06 -16.89
CA GLN A 48 10.44 -0.76 -16.65
C GLN A 48 9.72 -0.71 -15.30
N ARG A 49 9.01 -1.78 -14.91
CA ARG A 49 8.39 -1.89 -13.58
C ARG A 49 9.43 -1.81 -12.47
N SER A 50 10.56 -2.51 -12.62
CA SER A 50 11.66 -2.48 -11.64
C SER A 50 12.25 -1.09 -11.50
N HIS A 51 12.45 -0.40 -12.63
CA HIS A 51 12.93 0.97 -12.66
C HIS A 51 11.94 1.94 -11.98
N CYS A 52 10.64 1.83 -12.29
CA CYS A 52 9.58 2.60 -11.62
C CYS A 52 9.60 2.38 -10.10
N GLY A 53 9.73 1.13 -9.66
CA GLY A 53 9.84 0.80 -8.24
C GLY A 53 11.07 1.40 -7.57
N GLN A 54 12.20 1.50 -8.27
CA GLN A 54 13.40 2.17 -7.76
C GLN A 54 13.17 3.67 -7.59
N LEU A 55 12.54 4.34 -8.56
CA LEU A 55 12.23 5.77 -8.50
C LEU A 55 11.28 6.09 -7.33
N VAL A 56 10.25 5.28 -7.13
CA VAL A 56 9.33 5.42 -5.99
C VAL A 56 10.08 5.30 -4.65
N ARG A 57 10.95 4.29 -4.51
CA ARG A 57 11.75 4.11 -3.29
C ARG A 57 12.71 5.27 -3.04
N MET A 58 13.34 5.77 -4.10
CA MET A 58 14.21 6.95 -4.05
C MET A 58 13.42 8.18 -3.58
N GLN A 59 12.24 8.42 -4.16
CA GLN A 59 11.38 9.53 -3.76
C GLN A 59 10.92 9.43 -2.31
N GLU A 60 10.49 8.25 -1.87
CA GLU A 60 10.09 8.02 -0.48
C GLU A 60 11.27 8.25 0.49
N SER A 61 12.48 7.79 0.13
CA SER A 61 13.68 8.03 0.94
C SER A 61 14.02 9.51 1.05
N SER A 62 13.88 10.26 -0.05
CA SER A 62 14.10 11.71 -0.10
C SER A 62 13.08 12.46 0.75
N GLU A 63 11.79 12.13 0.61
CA GLU A 63 10.71 12.71 1.42
C GLU A 63 10.91 12.48 2.92
N ARG A 64 11.35 11.26 3.29
CA ARG A 64 11.70 10.94 4.68
C ARG A 64 12.90 11.76 5.19
N ALA A 65 13.93 11.95 4.36
CA ALA A 65 15.09 12.77 4.73
C ALA A 65 14.71 14.24 4.96
N ILE A 66 13.88 14.81 4.09
CA ILE A 66 13.36 16.17 4.23
C ILE A 66 12.51 16.29 5.51
N TYR A 67 11.64 15.31 5.77
CA TYR A 67 10.83 15.28 6.98
C TYR A 67 11.69 15.25 8.25
N GLN A 68 12.74 14.43 8.28
CA GLN A 68 13.68 14.38 9.40
C GLN A 68 14.44 15.69 9.60
N ALA A 69 14.88 16.33 8.51
CA ALA A 69 15.53 17.64 8.57
C ALA A 69 14.58 18.72 9.16
N ASN A 70 13.32 18.72 8.74
CA ASN A 70 12.31 19.64 9.27
C ASN A 70 12.00 19.36 10.75
N LEU A 71 11.97 18.09 11.17
CA LEU A 71 11.79 17.73 12.57
C LEU A 71 12.95 18.25 13.44
N ASN A 72 14.19 18.13 12.96
CA ASN A 72 15.34 18.68 13.68
C ASN A 72 15.23 20.20 13.83
N THR A 73 14.85 20.91 12.76
CA THR A 73 14.60 22.36 12.80
C THR A 73 13.50 22.72 13.80
N TYR A 74 12.42 21.93 13.87
CA TYR A 74 11.36 22.11 14.86
C TYR A 74 11.89 21.94 16.30
N GLN A 75 12.70 20.91 16.55
CA GLN A 75 13.30 20.65 17.87
C GLN A 75 14.21 21.80 18.32
N LEU A 76 15.04 22.31 17.40
CA LEU A 76 15.89 23.48 17.65
C LEU A 76 15.06 24.74 17.93
N CYS A 77 13.96 24.95 17.21
CA CYS A 77 13.06 26.08 17.45
C CYS A 77 12.38 25.99 18.82
N GLN A 78 12.02 24.78 19.25
CA GLN A 78 11.36 24.55 20.54
C GLN A 78 12.33 24.70 21.73
N ALA A 79 13.63 24.53 21.52
CA ALA A 79 14.63 24.63 22.57
C ALA A 79 14.59 26.00 23.26
N GLY A 80 14.43 26.00 24.59
CA GLY A 80 14.33 27.23 25.40
C GLY A 80 12.96 27.93 25.38
N LYS A 81 11.96 27.41 24.67
CA LYS A 81 10.58 27.95 24.66
C LYS A 81 9.63 27.14 25.53
N SER A 82 8.63 27.79 26.10
CA SER A 82 7.51 27.09 26.75
C SER A 82 6.65 26.35 25.71
N SER A 83 5.97 25.26 26.11
CA SER A 83 5.13 24.46 25.20
C SER A 83 4.06 25.29 24.45
N LYS A 84 3.50 26.32 25.12
CA LYS A 84 2.49 27.22 24.54
C LYS A 84 3.07 28.16 23.49
N GLU A 85 4.31 28.60 23.69
CA GLU A 85 5.01 29.51 22.80
C GLU A 85 5.61 28.78 21.60
N ALA A 86 6.15 27.58 21.82
CA ALA A 86 6.62 26.69 20.74
C ALA A 86 5.48 26.32 19.78
N ARG A 87 4.26 26.03 20.28
CA ARG A 87 3.09 25.76 19.41
C ARG A 87 2.66 26.94 18.54
N ARG A 88 2.92 28.18 18.97
CA ARG A 88 2.57 29.39 18.20
C ARG A 88 3.67 29.82 17.23
N SER A 89 4.94 29.59 17.59
CA SER A 89 6.10 30.14 16.87
C SER A 89 6.83 29.11 16.00
N CYS A 90 6.77 27.82 16.34
CA CYS A 90 7.46 26.77 15.61
C CYS A 90 6.50 25.97 14.74
N TYR A 91 6.82 25.85 13.45
CA TYR A 91 6.07 25.04 12.50
C TYR A 91 6.36 23.54 12.71
N TYR A 92 5.34 22.76 13.05
CA TYR A 92 5.47 21.30 13.14
C TYR A 92 5.33 20.68 11.74
N PRO A 93 6.33 19.90 11.27
CA PRO A 93 6.26 19.30 9.95
C PRO A 93 5.19 18.21 9.89
N SER A 94 4.41 18.19 8.82
CA SER A 94 3.52 17.08 8.49
C SER A 94 4.32 15.91 7.94
N TYR A 95 3.93 14.69 8.31
CA TYR A 95 4.53 13.49 7.72
C TYR A 95 4.21 13.45 6.22
N PRO A 96 5.20 13.21 5.34
CA PRO A 96 4.97 13.17 3.91
C PRO A 96 4.00 12.03 3.58
N TYR A 97 2.85 12.37 3.02
CA TYR A 97 1.90 11.39 2.50
C TYR A 97 2.35 11.01 1.09
N SER A 98 3.25 10.03 0.99
CA SER A 98 3.71 9.56 -0.31
C SER A 98 2.61 8.76 -1.00
N ARG A 99 1.97 9.37 -2.01
CA ARG A 99 1.11 8.68 -2.99
C ARG A 99 1.89 8.20 -4.20
N GLY A 100 3.22 8.12 -4.11
CA GLY A 100 4.08 7.46 -5.11
C GLY A 100 3.76 5.97 -5.09
N SER A 101 2.57 5.62 -5.54
CA SER A 101 1.97 4.34 -5.23
C SER A 101 2.61 3.31 -6.12
N THR A 102 3.15 2.25 -5.52
CA THR A 102 3.46 0.97 -6.19
C THR A 102 2.35 0.57 -7.17
N PHE A 103 1.10 0.93 -6.87
CA PHE A 103 -0.08 0.82 -7.73
C PHE A 103 0.09 1.44 -9.13
N SER A 104 0.74 2.58 -9.28
CA SER A 104 1.00 3.20 -10.58
C SER A 104 1.94 2.34 -11.42
N CYS A 105 3.04 1.87 -10.82
CA CYS A 105 3.98 0.97 -11.48
C CYS A 105 3.34 -0.39 -11.85
N GLU A 106 2.43 -0.89 -11.01
CA GLU A 106 1.65 -2.11 -11.26
C GLU A 106 0.71 -1.91 -12.47
N ARG A 107 -0.04 -0.82 -12.50
CA ARG A 107 -0.97 -0.50 -13.57
C ARG A 107 -0.25 -0.30 -14.90
N ASP A 108 0.88 0.40 -14.89
CA ASP A 108 1.66 0.65 -16.10
C ASP A 108 2.27 -0.68 -16.63
N TYR A 109 2.68 -1.58 -15.73
CA TYR A 109 3.08 -2.94 -16.09
C TYR A 109 1.93 -3.74 -16.69
N ASP A 110 0.74 -3.71 -16.09
CA ASP A 110 -0.44 -4.43 -16.58
C ASP A 110 -0.83 -3.97 -18.00
N GLN A 111 -0.77 -2.66 -18.26
CA GLN A 111 -1.00 -2.12 -19.61
C GLN A 111 0.08 -2.58 -20.60
N CYS A 112 1.35 -2.54 -20.21
CA CYS A 112 2.45 -3.03 -21.04
C CYS A 112 2.30 -4.54 -21.34
N TYR A 113 1.95 -5.33 -20.33
CA TYR A 113 1.73 -6.77 -20.45
C TYR A 113 0.61 -7.10 -21.44
N GLN A 114 -0.51 -6.37 -21.38
CA GLN A 114 -1.61 -6.52 -22.32
C GLN A 114 -1.23 -6.04 -23.74
N GLY A 115 -0.48 -4.94 -23.85
CA GLY A 115 0.02 -4.43 -25.13
C GLY A 115 0.98 -5.40 -25.83
N CYS A 116 1.76 -6.17 -25.08
CA CYS A 116 2.61 -7.23 -25.61
C CYS A 116 1.84 -8.50 -26.06
N GLY A 117 0.51 -8.52 -25.91
CA GLY A 117 -0.35 -9.66 -26.23
C GLY A 117 -0.54 -10.65 -25.06
N GLY A 118 -0.04 -10.31 -23.87
CA GLY A 118 -0.34 -11.06 -22.65
C GLY A 118 -1.79 -10.84 -22.21
N THR A 119 -2.35 -11.78 -21.45
CA THR A 119 -3.70 -11.64 -20.91
C THR A 119 -3.69 -11.67 -19.39
N ILE A 120 -4.48 -10.79 -18.78
CA ILE A 120 -4.64 -10.67 -17.34
C ILE A 120 -6.06 -11.09 -16.98
N GLN A 121 -6.19 -12.20 -16.27
CA GLN A 121 -7.48 -12.71 -15.82
C GLN A 121 -7.68 -12.41 -14.33
N LYS A 122 -8.78 -11.74 -14.02
CA LYS A 122 -9.21 -11.50 -12.64
C LYS A 122 -10.09 -12.67 -12.20
N ILE A 123 -9.50 -13.59 -11.45
CA ILE A 123 -10.20 -14.76 -10.91
C ILE A 123 -10.81 -14.36 -9.57
N LEU A 124 -12.14 -14.45 -9.50
CA LEU A 124 -12.86 -14.40 -8.23
C LEU A 124 -12.62 -15.72 -7.52
N ASN A 125 -11.81 -15.72 -6.46
CA ASN A 125 -11.78 -16.83 -5.53
C ASN A 125 -13.11 -16.79 -4.77
N LYS A 126 -13.97 -17.73 -5.11
CA LYS A 126 -15.18 -18.01 -4.37
C LYS A 126 -14.79 -19.12 -3.39
N ASP A 127 -14.71 -18.76 -2.10
CA ASP A 127 -14.57 -19.75 -1.02
C ASP A 127 -15.81 -20.66 -0.96
#